data_AF-A0A1X3H2D4-F1
#
_entry.id   AF-A0A1X3H2D4-F1
#
_cell.length_a   1.000
_cell.length_b   1.000
_cell.length_c   1.000
_cell.angle_alpha   90.00
_cell.angle_beta   90.00
_cell.angle_gamma   90.00
#
_symmetry.space_group_name_H-M   'P 1'
#
loop_
_entity.id
_entity.type
_entity.pdbx_description
1 polymer ?
#
loop_
_entity_poly.entity_id
_entity_poly.type
_entity_poly.pdbx_seq_one_letter_code
_entity_poly.pdbx_strand_id
1 'polypeptide(L)' 'MSKEKNCLIVRAAGRQLDLLRGEASRIAKGSNVDWWIDQAEVGTRFCFEDTKAKESFALACDNFGIPCQDG' A
#
# COMPACT_ATOMS: atom_id res chain seq x y z
N MET A 1 -0.20 16.14 -11.50
CA MET A 1 0.33 15.85 -10.16
C MET A 1 1.01 14.50 -10.22
N SER A 2 2.29 14.41 -9.84
CA SER A 2 3.09 13.18 -10.02
C SER A 2 2.50 12.03 -9.19
N LYS A 3 2.05 10.98 -9.88
CA LYS A 3 1.40 9.77 -9.31
C LYS A 3 2.32 8.94 -8.40
N GLU A 4 3.60 9.28 -8.34
CA GLU A 4 4.65 8.52 -7.67
C GLU A 4 4.83 8.87 -6.18
N LYS A 5 4.11 9.86 -5.63
CA LYS A 5 4.38 10.32 -4.25
C LYS A 5 3.69 9.51 -3.16
N ASN A 6 2.70 8.70 -3.53
CA ASN A 6 1.79 8.05 -2.60
C ASN A 6 1.93 6.54 -2.59
N CYS A 7 3.19 6.07 -2.64
CA CYS A 7 3.51 4.65 -2.73
C CYS A 7 4.29 4.13 -1.51
N LEU A 8 4.05 2.88 -1.15
CA LEU A 8 4.79 2.13 -0.14
C LEU A 8 5.24 0.80 -0.71
N ILE A 9 6.53 0.49 -0.53
CA ILE A 9 7.08 -0.81 -0.84
C ILE A 9 6.93 -1.70 0.40
N VAL A 10 6.24 -2.82 0.24
CA VAL A 10 6.05 -3.83 1.29
C VAL A 10 6.87 -5.08 0.98
N ARG A 11 7.50 -5.64 2.02
CA ARG A 11 8.22 -6.91 1.93
C ARG A 11 7.33 -8.03 2.49
N ALA A 12 6.38 -8.46 1.68
CA ALA A 12 5.44 -9.54 2.00
C ALA A 12 5.27 -10.50 0.82
N ALA A 13 4.90 -11.75 1.11
CA ALA A 13 4.65 -12.78 0.10
C ALA A 13 3.46 -13.66 0.50
N GLY A 14 2.87 -14.35 -0.49
CA GLY A 14 1.76 -15.27 -0.30
C GLY A 14 0.59 -14.63 0.46
N ARG A 15 0.14 -15.30 1.53
CA ARG A 15 -1.03 -14.87 2.31
C ARG A 15 -0.91 -13.47 2.93
N GLN A 16 0.29 -13.04 3.31
CA GLN A 16 0.50 -11.68 3.82
C GLN A 16 0.27 -10.64 2.73
N LEU A 17 0.69 -10.93 1.50
CA LEU A 17 0.47 -10.04 0.37
C LEU A 17 -1.02 -9.97 -0.01
N ASP A 18 -1.74 -11.09 0.05
CA ASP A 18 -3.18 -11.12 -0.20
C ASP A 18 -3.99 -10.35 0.86
N LEU A 19 -3.56 -10.44 2.12
CA LEU A 19 -4.12 -9.65 3.21
C LEU A 19 -3.93 -8.14 2.96
N LEU A 20 -2.71 -7.73 2.56
CA LEU A 20 -2.42 -6.34 2.25
C LEU A 20 -3.20 -5.82 1.04
N ARG A 21 -3.44 -6.65 0.01
CA ARG A 21 -4.33 -6.29 -1.11
C ARG A 21 -5.76 -6.02 -0.64
N GLY A 22 -6.28 -6.85 0.26
CA GLY A 22 -7.60 -6.64 0.85
C GLY A 22 -7.70 -5.32 1.61
N GLU A 23 -6.69 -5.01 2.43
CA GLU A 23 -6.67 -3.78 3.21
C GLU A 23 -6.45 -2.53 2.35
N ALA A 24 -5.59 -2.59 1.33
CA ALA A 24 -5.44 -1.51 0.36
C ALA A 24 -6.77 -1.20 -0.33
N SER A 25 -7.50 -2.23 -0.78
CA SER A 25 -8.83 -2.07 -1.39
C SER A 25 -9.85 -1.47 -0.43
N ARG A 26 -9.86 -1.91 0.83
CA ARG A 26 -10.74 -1.37 1.88
C ARG A 26 -10.47 0.11 2.14
N ILE A 27 -9.20 0.49 2.27
CA ILE A 27 -8.78 1.88 2.51
C ILE A 27 -9.14 2.76 1.32
N ALA A 28 -8.77 2.34 0.11
CA ALA A 28 -9.07 3.06 -1.12
C ALA A 28 -10.58 3.33 -1.27
N LYS A 29 -11.41 2.30 -1.02
CA LYS A 29 -12.88 2.44 -1.00
C LYS A 29 -13.37 3.39 0.09
N GLY A 30 -12.81 3.33 1.29
CA GLY A 30 -13.17 4.22 2.40
C GLY A 30 -12.78 5.68 2.16
N SER A 31 -11.72 5.92 1.39
CA SER A 31 -11.22 7.24 1.04
C SER A 31 -11.74 7.76 -0.31
N ASN A 32 -12.53 6.97 -1.05
CA ASN A 32 -13.02 7.27 -2.40
C ASN A 32 -11.88 7.66 -3.36
N VAL A 33 -10.83 6.85 -3.36
CA VAL A 33 -9.66 6.99 -4.24
C VAL A 33 -9.32 5.66 -4.89
N ASP A 34 -8.62 5.71 -6.01
CA ASP A 34 -8.06 4.50 -6.61
C ASP A 34 -6.73 4.08 -5.97
N TRP A 35 -6.39 2.81 -6.15
CA TRP A 35 -5.12 2.22 -5.74
C TRP A 35 -4.66 1.20 -6.79
N TRP A 36 -3.35 0.98 -6.86
CA TRP A 36 -2.76 0.00 -7.76
C TRP A 36 -1.47 -0.58 -7.17
N ILE A 37 -0.97 -1.64 -7.81
CA ILE A 37 0.30 -2.26 -7.47
C ILE A 37 1.24 -2.12 -8.65
N ASP A 38 2.47 -1.71 -8.37
CA ASP A 38 3.58 -1.75 -9.30
C ASP A 38 4.63 -2.77 -8.82
N GLN A 39 5.40 -3.32 -9.77
CA GLN A 39 6.58 -4.09 -9.43
C GLN A 39 7.70 -3.16 -8.98
N ALA A 40 8.27 -3.43 -7.80
CA ALA A 40 9.53 -2.82 -7.34
C ALA A 40 10.66 -3.84 -7.51
N GLU A 41 11.91 -3.36 -7.59
CA GLU A 41 13.09 -4.24 -7.62
C GLU A 41 13.16 -5.17 -6.39
N VAL A 42 12.63 -4.71 -5.24
CA VAL A 42 12.53 -5.49 -4.01
C VAL A 42 11.15 -5.29 -3.38
N GLY A 43 10.38 -6.37 -3.27
CA GLY A 43 9.04 -6.35 -2.67
C GLY A 43 7.93 -5.96 -3.65
N THR A 44 6.80 -5.52 -3.12
CA THR A 44 5.64 -5.08 -3.92
C THR A 44 5.36 -3.62 -3.60
N ARG A 45 5.19 -2.77 -4.63
CA ARG A 45 4.86 -1.35 -4.43
C ARG A 45 3.36 -1.18 -4.48
N PHE A 46 2.76 -0.68 -3.40
CA PHE A 46 1.35 -0.31 -3.30
C PHE A 46 1.24 1.21 -3.44
N CYS A 47 0.44 1.69 -4.38
CA CYS A 47 0.26 3.10 -4.64
C CYS A 47 -1.21 3.51 -4.49
N PHE A 48 -1.41 4.74 -4.03
CA PHE A 48 -2.74 5.34 -3.84
C PHE A 48 -2.78 6.70 -4.54
N GLU A 49 -3.96 7.19 -4.93
CA GLU A 49 -4.05 8.54 -5.49
C GLU A 49 -3.78 9.64 -4.44
N ASP A 50 -4.13 9.39 -3.18
CA ASP A 50 -4.05 10.35 -2.08
C ASP A 50 -3.07 9.92 -0.98
N THR A 51 -2.45 10.92 -0.33
CA THR A 51 -1.45 10.71 0.73
C THR A 51 -2.07 10.14 2.01
N LYS A 52 -3.31 10.48 2.36
CA LYS A 52 -3.95 9.95 3.59
C LYS A 52 -4.27 8.47 3.45
N ALA A 53 -4.62 8.02 2.24
CA ALA A 53 -4.80 6.59 1.96
C ALA A 53 -3.47 5.84 2.11
N LYS A 54 -2.36 6.40 1.62
CA LYS A 54 -1.00 5.87 1.84
C LYS A 54 -0.66 5.78 3.33
N GLU A 55 -0.90 6.84 4.10
CA GLU A 55 -0.61 6.88 5.54
C GLU A 55 -1.45 5.85 6.31
N SER A 56 -2.73 5.71 5.96
CA SER A 56 -3.61 4.69 6.54
C SER A 56 -3.11 3.28 6.23
N PHE A 57 -2.57 3.06 5.03
CA PHE A 57 -1.98 1.78 4.64
C PHE A 57 -0.65 1.51 5.36
N ALA A 58 0.17 2.52 5.62
CA ALA A 58 1.37 2.40 6.47
C ALA A 58 1.00 1.89 7.87
N LEU A 59 -0.01 2.51 8.50
CA LEU A 59 -0.52 2.08 9.81
C LEU A 59 -1.05 0.64 9.78
N ALA A 60 -1.71 0.24 8.68
CA ALA A 60 -2.15 -1.14 8.51
C ALA A 60 -0.95 -2.11 8.44
N CYS A 61 0.10 -1.76 7.69
CA CYS A 61 1.33 -2.56 7.63
C CYS A 61 1.96 -2.74 9.01
N ASP A 62 2.08 -1.67 9.79
CA ASP A 62 2.61 -1.70 11.17
C ASP A 62 1.75 -2.59 12.08
N ASN A 63 0.42 -2.48 11.99
CA ASN A 63 -0.51 -3.30 12.78
C ASN A 63 -0.40 -4.80 12.45
N PHE A 64 -0.04 -5.15 11.21
CA PHE A 64 0.22 -6.54 10.82
C PHE A 64 1.66 -6.99 11.08
N GLY A 65 2.52 -6.09 11.59
CA GLY A 65 3.95 -6.36 11.76
C GLY A 65 4.69 -6.57 10.45
N ILE A 66 4.20 -5.98 9.35
CA ILE A 66 4.80 -6.10 8.02
C ILE A 66 5.65 -4.85 7.74
N PRO A 67 6.96 -4.98 7.49
CA PRO A 67 7.80 -3.86 7.14
C PRO A 67 7.36 -3.20 5.83
N CYS A 68 7.03 -1.91 5.91
CA CYS A 68 6.79 -1.03 4.76
C CYS A 68 7.79 0.12 4.75
N GLN A 69 8.17 0.59 3.56
CA GLN A 69 9.02 1.77 3.36
C GLN A 69 8.48 2.62 2.22
N ASP A 70 8.79 3.91 2.21
CA ASP A 70 8.42 4.79 1.10
C ASP A 70 8.98 4.28 -0.24
N GLY A 71 8.13 4.36 -1.27
CA GLY A 71 8.32 3.69 -2.56
C GLY A 71 8.43 4.63 -3.74
#